data_AF-A0A0K8V6V3-F1
#
_entry.id   AF-A0A0K8V6V3-F1
#
_cell.length_a   1.000
_cell.length_b   1.000
_cell.length_c   1.000
_cell.angle_alpha   90.00
_cell.angle_beta   90.00
_cell.angle_gamma   90.00
#
_symmetry.space_group_name_H-M   'P 1'
#
loop_
_entity.id
_entity.type
_entity.pdbx_description
1 polymer ?
#
loop_
_entity_poly.entity_id
_entity_poly.type
_entity_poly.pdbx_seq_one_letter_code
_entity_poly.pdbx_strand_id
1 'polypeptide(L)'
;MHQYENMIRTQFTATCEQQVEFVEPTLGLCAATCFKRKENKKLEGLKHVTDTHQFPEDEEPNILGHGTPVEEKADPLTTEKLMKLKTLLNFEDAPDHLKFNPYIRRGYRTFLSTKLCLQSVFWWTNETINIWSHLFGCLLFICLTIFDFQFLQAHADVSDQVLVVCLLVCFCLCMLLSSIYHIFSCKSEEHYDFFLSVDFLGICLSLVAIYISGMYYAFWCFKTLRLVYSVIALCMFGLAMMVQIPKLNVSLDAKIAVLVLCAAYGIIP
;
A
#
# COMPACT_ATOMS: atom_id res chain seq x y z
N MET A 1 -16.93 -21.59 34.25
CA MET A 1 -15.64 -21.60 33.53
C MET A 1 -15.41 -22.91 32.78
N HIS A 2 -15.27 -24.07 33.45
CA HIS A 2 -15.04 -25.34 32.76
C HIS A 2 -16.19 -25.81 31.83
N GLN A 3 -17.44 -25.46 32.14
CA GLN A 3 -18.59 -25.74 31.26
C GLN A 3 -18.64 -24.87 29.99
N TYR A 4 -18.09 -23.65 30.01
CA TYR A 4 -18.10 -22.76 28.84
C TYR A 4 -17.01 -23.14 27.84
N GLU A 5 -15.81 -23.51 28.30
CA GLU A 5 -14.76 -24.09 27.46
C GLU A 5 -15.21 -25.41 26.82
N ASN A 6 -15.86 -26.28 27.59
CA ASN A 6 -16.39 -27.54 27.05
C ASN A 6 -17.50 -27.28 26.03
N MET A 7 -18.40 -26.33 26.26
CA MET A 7 -19.47 -26.01 25.31
C MET A 7 -18.95 -25.44 23.98
N ILE A 8 -17.95 -24.54 24.03
CA ILE A 8 -17.28 -24.02 22.83
C ILE A 8 -16.55 -25.16 22.12
N ARG A 9 -15.74 -25.95 22.83
CA ARG A 9 -15.01 -27.08 22.24
C ARG A 9 -15.95 -28.14 21.64
N THR A 10 -17.10 -28.41 22.25
CA THR A 10 -18.12 -29.32 21.72
C THR A 10 -18.84 -28.75 20.50
N GLN A 11 -19.18 -27.45 20.47
CA GLN A 11 -19.74 -26.81 19.27
C GLN A 11 -18.75 -26.78 18.10
N PHE A 12 -17.48 -26.45 18.36
CA PHE A 12 -16.43 -26.45 17.34
C PHE A 12 -16.13 -27.87 16.81
N THR A 13 -16.14 -28.89 17.67
CA THR A 13 -15.95 -30.30 17.25
C THR A 13 -17.13 -30.80 16.43
N ALA A 14 -18.37 -30.48 16.83
CA ALA A 14 -19.57 -30.81 16.05
C ALA A 14 -19.59 -30.13 14.67
N THR A 15 -19.12 -28.88 14.59
CA THR A 15 -19.00 -28.14 13.30
C THR A 15 -17.91 -28.76 12.41
N CYS A 16 -16.83 -29.26 13.03
CA CYS A 16 -15.74 -29.98 12.38
C CYS A 16 -16.22 -31.29 11.72
N GLU A 17 -17.04 -32.07 12.44
CA GLU A 17 -17.64 -33.30 11.93
C GLU A 17 -18.64 -33.02 10.80
N GLN A 18 -19.42 -31.94 10.89
CA GLN A 18 -20.37 -31.52 9.84
C GLN A 18 -19.70 -31.08 8.54
N GLN A 19 -18.50 -30.50 8.60
CA GLN A 19 -17.72 -30.08 7.43
C GLN A 19 -17.06 -31.26 6.71
N VAL A 20 -16.70 -32.34 7.43
CA VAL A 20 -16.10 -33.55 6.85
C VAL A 20 -17.10 -34.31 5.97
N GLU A 21 -18.41 -34.29 6.30
CA GLU A 21 -19.45 -34.96 5.50
C GLU A 21 -19.76 -34.28 4.16
N PHE A 22 -19.33 -33.03 3.93
CA PHE A 22 -19.67 -32.27 2.72
C PHE A 22 -18.65 -32.40 1.56
N VAL A 23 -17.50 -33.06 1.76
CA VAL A 23 -16.34 -32.95 0.84
C VAL A 23 -16.22 -34.07 -0.23
N GLU A 24 -17.19 -34.99 -0.37
CA GLU A 24 -17.26 -35.89 -1.55
C GLU A 24 -18.72 -36.11 -2.01
N PRO A 25 -19.05 -36.28 -3.31
CA PRO A 25 -18.33 -35.99 -4.57
C PRO A 25 -19.17 -35.16 -5.60
N THR A 26 -18.55 -34.56 -6.63
CA THR A 26 -18.95 -34.68 -8.08
C THR A 26 -18.20 -33.75 -9.05
N LEU A 27 -17.84 -34.32 -10.20
CA LEU A 27 -17.25 -33.76 -11.43
C LEU A 27 -18.12 -32.67 -12.12
N GLY A 28 -17.51 -31.83 -12.97
CA GLY A 28 -18.23 -31.27 -14.13
C GLY A 28 -17.57 -30.12 -14.93
N LEU A 29 -17.30 -30.36 -16.21
CA LEU A 29 -16.84 -29.45 -17.28
C LEU A 29 -17.73 -28.20 -17.52
N CYS A 30 -17.15 -27.11 -18.07
CA CYS A 30 -17.49 -26.48 -19.39
C CYS A 30 -16.74 -25.14 -19.60
N ALA A 31 -15.87 -24.98 -20.63
CA ALA A 31 -16.12 -24.44 -21.99
C ALA A 31 -16.29 -22.89 -22.04
N ALA A 32 -15.34 -22.15 -22.65
CA ALA A 32 -15.39 -21.58 -24.04
C ALA A 32 -16.46 -20.45 -24.19
N THR A 33 -16.28 -19.28 -24.85
CA THR A 33 -15.45 -18.85 -25.98
C THR A 33 -15.66 -17.34 -26.26
N CYS A 34 -14.64 -16.69 -26.84
CA CYS A 34 -14.66 -15.76 -27.99
C CYS A 34 -15.43 -14.41 -27.97
N PHE A 35 -14.71 -13.29 -28.20
CA PHE A 35 -14.95 -12.44 -29.39
C PHE A 35 -13.70 -11.63 -29.81
N LYS A 36 -13.71 -11.21 -31.07
CA LYS A 36 -12.57 -11.00 -31.99
C LYS A 36 -12.50 -9.53 -32.47
N ARG A 37 -11.35 -9.16 -33.06
CA ARG A 37 -11.11 -8.12 -34.11
C ARG A 37 -10.83 -6.69 -33.59
N LYS A 38 -9.92 -5.84 -34.12
CA LYS A 38 -9.19 -5.77 -35.41
C LYS A 38 -7.98 -4.82 -35.30
N GLU A 39 -6.93 -5.08 -36.08
CA GLU A 39 -5.75 -4.23 -36.34
C GLU A 39 -6.07 -2.86 -36.96
N ASN A 40 -5.21 -1.85 -36.75
CA ASN A 40 -4.18 -1.34 -37.71
C ASN A 40 -3.85 0.15 -37.49
N LYS A 41 -2.57 0.51 -37.25
CA LYS A 41 -1.70 1.29 -38.16
C LYS A 41 -0.41 1.82 -37.48
N LYS A 42 0.67 1.61 -38.22
CA LYS A 42 2.05 2.10 -38.07
C LYS A 42 2.18 3.53 -38.62
N LEU A 43 2.95 4.42 -38.00
CA LEU A 43 4.09 5.14 -38.61
C LEU A 43 4.82 6.02 -37.58
N GLU A 44 6.10 6.19 -37.86
CA GLU A 44 7.25 6.64 -37.09
C GLU A 44 7.39 8.18 -36.94
N GLY A 45 8.20 8.56 -35.95
CA GLY A 45 9.14 9.69 -36.03
C GLY A 45 8.71 10.99 -35.35
N LEU A 46 9.42 11.43 -34.30
CA LEU A 46 10.61 12.30 -34.44
C LEU A 46 10.94 13.08 -33.14
N LYS A 47 12.23 13.03 -32.75
CA LYS A 47 13.04 14.03 -31.98
C LYS A 47 12.84 14.24 -30.46
N HIS A 48 13.66 13.49 -29.72
CA HIS A 48 14.65 13.94 -28.72
C HIS A 48 14.77 15.46 -28.45
N VAL A 49 14.46 15.87 -27.21
CA VAL A 49 15.11 17.00 -26.50
C VAL A 49 15.26 16.58 -25.04
N THR A 50 16.50 16.32 -24.67
CA THR A 50 17.02 16.13 -23.29
C THR A 50 17.06 17.46 -22.57
N ASP A 51 16.57 17.53 -21.34
CA ASP A 51 17.06 18.46 -20.33
C ASP A 51 17.00 17.80 -18.94
N THR A 52 18.10 17.14 -18.58
CA THR A 52 18.44 16.68 -17.24
C THR A 52 18.78 17.87 -16.37
N HIS A 53 17.93 18.21 -15.40
CA HIS A 53 18.30 19.09 -14.29
C HIS A 53 18.65 18.27 -13.05
N GLN A 54 19.90 17.82 -13.00
CA GLN A 54 20.57 17.33 -11.80
C GLN A 54 20.86 18.53 -10.87
N PHE A 55 20.47 18.44 -9.60
CA PHE A 55 20.91 19.36 -8.54
C PHE A 55 22.36 19.04 -8.13
N PRO A 56 23.22 20.03 -7.83
CA PRO A 56 24.49 19.78 -7.16
C PRO A 56 24.27 19.56 -5.65
N GLU A 57 24.79 18.43 -5.16
CA GLU A 57 25.46 18.36 -3.85
C GLU A 57 26.65 19.35 -3.97
N ASP A 58 26.93 20.27 -3.04
CA ASP A 58 27.67 20.09 -1.80
C ASP A 58 27.67 21.46 -1.09
N GLU A 59 27.41 21.56 0.22
CA GLU A 59 28.02 22.59 1.06
C GLU A 59 27.85 22.24 2.56
N GLU A 60 28.97 22.01 3.24
CA GLU A 60 29.10 21.66 4.65
C GLU A 60 28.70 22.81 5.62
N PRO A 61 28.33 22.49 6.87
CA PRO A 61 27.88 23.49 7.83
C PRO A 61 29.06 24.16 8.53
N ASN A 62 29.16 25.49 8.41
CA ASN A 62 30.08 26.27 9.22
C ASN A 62 29.53 26.43 10.64
N ILE A 63 30.16 25.78 11.63
CA ILE A 63 29.86 25.88 13.05
C ILE A 63 30.64 27.07 13.64
N LEU A 64 29.93 28.07 14.18
CA LEU A 64 30.15 28.83 15.45
C LEU A 64 29.65 30.28 15.33
N GLY A 65 28.71 30.66 16.20
CA GLY A 65 28.30 32.04 16.39
C GLY A 65 27.13 32.15 17.36
N HIS A 66 27.42 32.23 18.65
CA HIS A 66 26.46 32.48 19.72
C HIS A 66 26.13 33.98 19.76
N GLY A 67 24.84 34.36 19.65
CA GLY A 67 24.38 35.75 19.86
C GLY A 67 22.95 36.03 19.41
N THR A 68 22.04 36.15 20.40
CA THR A 68 20.75 36.90 20.55
C THR A 68 19.95 37.46 19.34
N PRO A 69 18.61 37.64 19.49
CA PRO A 69 17.63 37.45 18.43
C PRO A 69 17.73 38.54 17.37
N VAL A 70 18.28 38.16 16.22
CA VAL A 70 18.16 38.94 15.00
C VAL A 70 16.75 38.68 14.47
N GLU A 71 15.95 39.74 14.30
CA GLU A 71 14.84 39.70 13.35
C GLU A 71 15.40 39.23 12.01
N GLU A 72 15.24 37.95 11.71
CA GLU A 72 15.67 37.34 10.46
C GLU A 72 14.81 37.93 9.34
N LYS A 73 15.29 39.04 8.76
CA LYS A 73 14.74 39.65 7.57
C LYS A 73 15.01 38.66 6.43
N ALA A 74 14.10 37.71 6.25
CA ALA A 74 14.19 36.67 5.24
C ALA A 74 14.54 37.29 3.89
N ASP A 75 15.58 36.76 3.25
CA ASP A 75 16.04 37.21 1.94
C ASP A 75 14.87 37.23 0.94
N PRO A 76 14.58 38.39 0.28
CA PRO A 76 13.49 38.52 -0.68
C PRO A 76 13.54 37.48 -1.80
N LEU A 77 14.74 37.08 -2.24
CA LEU A 77 14.92 36.08 -3.30
C LEU A 77 14.48 34.69 -2.85
N THR A 78 14.80 34.32 -1.62
CA THR A 78 14.37 33.06 -0.99
C THR A 78 12.85 33.03 -0.79
N THR A 79 12.25 34.17 -0.46
CA THR A 79 10.81 34.32 -0.24
C THR A 79 10.02 34.17 -1.55
N GLU A 80 10.47 34.78 -2.64
CA GLU A 80 9.83 34.64 -3.97
C GLU A 80 9.90 33.19 -4.46
N LYS A 81 11.07 32.56 -4.34
CA LYS A 81 11.28 31.15 -4.71
C LYS A 81 10.36 30.22 -3.91
N LEU A 82 10.21 30.48 -2.60
CA LEU A 82 9.30 29.74 -1.74
C LEU A 82 7.82 29.95 -2.14
N MET A 83 7.40 31.17 -2.46
CA MET A 83 6.04 31.44 -2.94
C MET A 83 5.73 30.71 -4.24
N LYS A 84 6.68 30.66 -5.18
CA LYS A 84 6.55 29.88 -6.41
C LYS A 84 6.38 28.38 -6.13
N LEU A 85 7.16 27.82 -5.20
CA LEU A 85 7.04 26.42 -4.79
C LEU A 85 5.69 26.10 -4.09
N LYS A 86 5.12 27.06 -3.36
CA LYS A 86 3.80 26.90 -2.74
C LYS A 86 2.63 27.04 -3.71
N THR A 87 2.88 27.46 -4.95
CA THR A 87 1.84 27.65 -5.95
C THR A 87 1.39 26.31 -6.52
N LEU A 88 0.08 26.07 -6.56
CA LEU A 88 -0.49 24.84 -7.11
C LEU A 88 -0.66 24.94 -8.63
N LEU A 89 -0.39 23.84 -9.32
CA LEU A 89 -0.40 23.71 -10.77
C LEU A 89 -1.74 23.18 -11.29
N ASN A 90 -2.03 23.52 -12.55
CA ASN A 90 -3.09 22.87 -13.32
C ASN A 90 -2.57 21.56 -13.92
N PHE A 91 -3.48 20.74 -14.45
CA PHE A 91 -3.15 19.45 -15.07
C PHE A 91 -2.09 19.56 -16.17
N GLU A 92 -2.20 20.57 -17.04
CA GLU A 92 -1.26 20.74 -18.17
C GLU A 92 0.17 21.07 -17.70
N ASP A 93 0.27 21.85 -16.62
CA ASP A 93 1.54 22.35 -16.07
C ASP A 93 2.18 21.37 -15.06
N ALA A 94 1.47 20.32 -14.65
CA ALA A 94 1.95 19.36 -13.67
C ALA A 94 3.15 18.53 -14.19
N PRO A 95 3.92 17.87 -13.31
CA PRO A 95 4.89 16.85 -13.73
C PRO A 95 4.20 15.63 -14.36
N ASP A 96 4.78 15.05 -15.41
CA ASP A 96 4.13 14.00 -16.21
C ASP A 96 3.83 12.72 -15.41
N HIS A 97 4.70 12.32 -14.46
CA HIS A 97 4.46 11.16 -13.59
C HIS A 97 3.23 11.33 -12.67
N LEU A 98 2.74 12.56 -12.45
CA LEU A 98 1.52 12.83 -11.68
C LEU A 98 0.26 12.93 -12.55
N LYS A 99 0.38 12.93 -13.89
CA LYS A 99 -0.73 13.11 -14.85
C LYS A 99 -1.43 11.79 -15.23
N PHE A 100 -1.65 10.89 -14.27
CA PHE A 100 -2.31 9.61 -14.55
C PHE A 100 -3.83 9.73 -14.80
N ASN A 101 -4.47 10.80 -14.31
CA ASN A 101 -5.91 11.00 -14.42
C ASN A 101 -6.25 12.37 -15.06
N PRO A 102 -6.72 12.41 -16.33
CA PRO A 102 -7.03 13.66 -17.04
C PRO A 102 -8.25 14.41 -16.49
N TYR A 103 -9.04 13.77 -15.61
CA TYR A 103 -10.21 14.40 -14.98
C TYR A 103 -9.83 15.26 -13.77
N ILE A 104 -8.64 15.07 -13.19
CA ILE A 104 -8.12 15.94 -12.12
C ILE A 104 -7.49 17.16 -12.76
N ARG A 105 -8.18 18.30 -12.72
CA ARG A 105 -7.78 19.48 -13.51
C ARG A 105 -6.81 20.44 -12.80
N ARG A 106 -6.78 20.44 -11.46
CA ARG A 106 -6.08 21.44 -10.63
C ARG A 106 -5.62 20.87 -9.30
N GLY A 107 -4.74 21.60 -8.62
CA GLY A 107 -4.33 21.32 -7.25
C GLY A 107 -3.07 20.48 -7.13
N TYR A 108 -2.32 20.34 -8.23
CA TYR A 108 -1.06 19.62 -8.28
C TYR A 108 0.04 20.41 -7.57
N ARG A 109 0.90 19.71 -6.83
CA ARG A 109 2.07 20.31 -6.18
C ARG A 109 3.25 20.40 -7.17
N THR A 110 4.07 21.45 -7.05
CA THR A 110 5.35 21.53 -7.76
C THR A 110 6.36 20.54 -7.16
N PHE A 111 7.59 20.50 -7.68
CA PHE A 111 8.69 19.81 -7.00
C PHE A 111 9.01 20.47 -5.66
N LEU A 112 8.65 19.82 -4.55
CA LEU A 112 8.84 20.35 -3.20
C LEU A 112 10.07 19.75 -2.52
N SER A 113 10.70 20.50 -1.60
CA SER A 113 11.71 19.94 -0.69
C SER A 113 11.06 19.04 0.37
N THR A 114 11.81 18.15 1.01
CA THR A 114 11.29 17.21 2.03
C THR A 114 10.49 17.92 3.14
N LYS A 115 10.98 19.07 3.62
CA LYS A 115 10.29 19.89 4.63
C LYS A 115 8.95 20.42 4.11
N LEU A 116 8.91 20.87 2.85
CA LEU A 116 7.69 21.37 2.22
C LEU A 116 6.70 20.24 1.89
N CYS A 117 7.18 19.03 1.53
CA CYS A 117 6.32 17.86 1.38
C CYS A 117 5.56 17.57 2.69
N LEU A 118 6.26 17.55 3.82
CA LEU A 118 5.65 17.36 5.13
C LEU A 118 4.69 18.51 5.49
N GLN A 119 5.07 19.76 5.21
CA GLN A 119 4.17 20.90 5.43
C GLN A 119 2.91 20.84 4.54
N SER A 120 3.01 20.26 3.35
CA SER A 120 1.91 20.16 2.39
C SER A 120 0.78 19.23 2.82
N VAL A 121 0.97 18.42 3.87
CA VAL A 121 -0.09 17.62 4.51
C VAL A 121 -1.28 18.50 4.94
N PHE A 122 -0.99 19.73 5.36
CA PHE A 122 -2.00 20.70 5.80
C PHE A 122 -2.45 21.65 4.69
N TRP A 123 -1.99 21.46 3.45
CA TRP A 123 -2.42 22.26 2.30
C TRP A 123 -3.63 21.61 1.63
N TRP A 124 -4.41 22.43 0.92
CA TRP A 124 -5.51 21.94 0.10
C TRP A 124 -5.00 21.61 -1.32
N THR A 125 -4.74 20.33 -1.57
CA THR A 125 -4.12 19.80 -2.79
C THR A 125 -4.96 18.64 -3.33
N ASN A 126 -4.65 18.19 -4.55
CA ASN A 126 -5.27 17.00 -5.13
C ASN A 126 -4.98 15.70 -4.35
N GLU A 127 -3.93 15.70 -3.50
CA GLU A 127 -3.53 14.54 -2.69
C GLU A 127 -4.03 14.62 -1.23
N THR A 128 -4.68 15.72 -0.82
CA THR A 128 -5.08 15.92 0.58
C THR A 128 -6.00 14.80 1.07
N ILE A 129 -7.03 14.44 0.29
CA ILE A 129 -7.95 13.37 0.68
C ILE A 129 -7.24 12.01 0.72
N ASN A 130 -6.31 11.75 -0.20
CA ASN A 130 -5.52 10.52 -0.20
C ASN A 130 -4.69 10.44 1.10
N ILE A 131 -3.93 11.48 1.43
CA ILE A 131 -3.13 11.53 2.66
C ILE A 131 -4.00 11.34 3.90
N TRP A 132 -5.06 12.13 4.06
CA TRP A 132 -5.86 12.12 5.29
C TRP A 132 -6.71 10.86 5.45
N SER A 133 -7.21 10.28 4.36
CA SER A 133 -7.95 9.00 4.42
C SER A 133 -7.04 7.86 4.88
N HIS A 134 -5.80 7.79 4.40
CA HIS A 134 -4.83 6.79 4.85
C HIS A 134 -4.34 7.03 6.29
N LEU A 135 -4.07 8.28 6.68
CA LEU A 135 -3.71 8.62 8.07
C LEU A 135 -4.85 8.28 9.05
N PHE A 136 -6.10 8.57 8.69
CA PHE A 136 -7.25 8.20 9.50
C PHE A 136 -7.40 6.68 9.62
N GLY A 137 -7.22 5.94 8.52
CA GLY A 137 -7.23 4.48 8.56
C GLY A 137 -6.08 3.90 9.40
N CYS A 138 -4.89 4.49 9.35
CA CYS A 138 -3.77 4.14 10.23
C CYS A 138 -4.16 4.32 11.71
N LEU A 139 -4.73 5.48 12.07
CA LEU A 139 -5.23 5.73 13.43
C LEU A 139 -6.30 4.69 13.83
N LEU A 140 -7.22 4.36 12.93
CA LEU A 140 -8.25 3.36 13.15
C LEU A 140 -7.63 1.98 13.47
N PHE A 141 -6.65 1.51 12.69
CA PHE A 141 -5.99 0.23 12.96
C PHE A 141 -5.18 0.24 14.26
N ILE A 142 -4.56 1.38 14.62
CA ILE A 142 -3.91 1.54 15.93
C ILE A 142 -4.93 1.42 17.06
N CYS A 143 -6.07 2.12 16.96
CA CYS A 143 -7.14 2.03 17.95
C CYS A 143 -7.70 0.61 18.07
N LEU A 144 -7.92 -0.08 16.95
CA LEU A 144 -8.35 -1.49 16.93
C LEU A 144 -7.31 -2.40 17.59
N THR A 145 -6.02 -2.18 17.35
CA THR A 145 -4.94 -2.97 17.98
C THR A 145 -4.92 -2.78 19.49
N ILE A 146 -5.06 -1.54 19.97
CA ILE A 146 -5.13 -1.25 21.41
C ILE A 146 -6.39 -1.86 22.02
N PHE A 147 -7.53 -1.75 21.34
CA PHE A 147 -8.79 -2.34 21.79
C PHE A 147 -8.71 -3.87 21.88
N ASP A 148 -8.17 -4.53 20.86
CA ASP A 148 -7.93 -5.98 20.87
C ASP A 148 -7.01 -6.39 22.02
N PHE A 149 -5.92 -5.66 22.20
CA PHE A 149 -4.96 -5.94 23.27
C PHE A 149 -5.55 -5.74 24.69
N GLN A 150 -6.42 -4.75 24.88
CA GLN A 150 -6.97 -4.46 26.20
C GLN A 150 -8.22 -5.29 26.54
N PHE A 151 -9.06 -5.60 25.55
CA PHE A 151 -10.39 -6.19 25.79
C PHE A 151 -10.52 -7.62 25.27
N LEU A 152 -9.92 -7.96 24.12
CA LEU A 152 -10.08 -9.28 23.50
C LEU A 152 -9.05 -10.31 24.02
N GLN A 153 -7.85 -9.86 24.42
CA GLN A 153 -6.79 -10.69 25.01
C GLN A 153 -7.25 -11.50 26.24
N ALA A 154 -8.26 -11.04 26.99
CA ALA A 154 -8.69 -11.69 28.23
C ALA A 154 -9.25 -13.12 28.04
N HIS A 155 -9.61 -13.52 26.80
CA HIS A 155 -10.40 -14.73 26.56
C HIS A 155 -9.99 -15.58 25.34
N ALA A 156 -8.89 -15.26 24.63
CA ALA A 156 -8.52 -15.91 23.37
C ALA A 156 -7.25 -16.78 23.45
N ASP A 157 -7.10 -17.75 22.52
CA ASP A 157 -5.88 -18.56 22.37
C ASP A 157 -4.72 -17.69 21.85
N VAL A 158 -3.49 -18.05 22.21
CA VAL A 158 -2.28 -17.32 21.79
C VAL A 158 -2.15 -17.30 20.26
N SER A 159 -2.59 -18.36 19.57
CA SER A 159 -2.54 -18.42 18.11
C SER A 159 -3.45 -17.38 17.45
N ASP A 160 -4.67 -17.23 17.96
CA ASP A 160 -5.65 -16.25 17.47
C ASP A 160 -5.13 -14.83 17.71
N GLN A 161 -4.56 -14.59 18.89
CA GLN A 161 -3.95 -13.31 19.26
C GLN A 161 -2.82 -12.92 18.30
N VAL A 162 -1.89 -13.84 18.04
CA VAL A 162 -0.77 -13.57 17.12
C VAL A 162 -1.27 -13.27 15.71
N LEU A 163 -2.28 -14.00 15.22
CA LEU A 163 -2.84 -13.76 13.89
C LEU A 163 -3.53 -12.41 13.77
N VAL A 164 -4.37 -12.04 14.76
CA VAL A 164 -5.09 -10.76 14.76
C VAL A 164 -4.11 -9.59 14.89
N VAL A 165 -3.16 -9.65 15.82
CA VAL A 165 -2.15 -8.59 15.99
C VAL A 165 -1.30 -8.45 14.73
N CYS A 166 -0.84 -9.56 14.14
CA CYS A 166 -0.07 -9.53 12.90
C CYS A 166 -0.88 -8.91 11.75
N LEU A 167 -2.16 -9.28 11.61
CA LEU A 167 -3.06 -8.71 10.61
C LEU A 167 -3.23 -7.19 10.77
N LEU A 168 -3.53 -6.73 11.99
CA LEU A 168 -3.72 -5.31 12.28
C LEU A 168 -2.43 -4.49 12.08
N VAL A 169 -1.28 -5.04 12.45
CA VAL A 169 0.03 -4.40 12.21
C VAL A 169 0.30 -4.30 10.70
N CYS A 170 0.03 -5.35 9.91
CA CYS A 170 0.22 -5.30 8.46
C CYS A 170 -0.67 -4.22 7.80
N PHE A 171 -1.95 -4.14 8.19
CA PHE A 171 -2.84 -3.07 7.71
C PHE A 171 -2.38 -1.68 8.13
N CYS A 172 -1.94 -1.51 9.38
CA CYS A 172 -1.40 -0.25 9.88
C CYS A 172 -0.17 0.19 9.05
N LEU A 173 0.75 -0.74 8.78
CA LEU A 173 1.91 -0.48 7.94
C LEU A 173 1.50 -0.12 6.51
N CYS A 174 0.55 -0.83 5.91
CA CYS A 174 0.03 -0.48 4.57
C CYS A 174 -0.51 0.95 4.52
N MET A 175 -1.33 1.35 5.49
CA MET A 175 -1.89 2.70 5.54
C MET A 175 -0.81 3.77 5.75
N LEU A 176 0.21 3.47 6.57
CA LEU A 176 1.34 4.37 6.78
C LEU A 176 2.18 4.53 5.50
N LEU A 177 2.52 3.43 4.82
CA LEU A 177 3.31 3.44 3.60
C LEU A 177 2.59 4.21 2.48
N SER A 178 1.28 4.03 2.34
CA SER A 178 0.47 4.80 1.39
C SER A 178 0.44 6.30 1.71
N SER A 179 0.31 6.65 2.99
CA SER A 179 0.39 8.05 3.43
C SER A 179 1.74 8.67 3.08
N ILE A 180 2.84 7.94 3.33
CA ILE A 180 4.21 8.39 2.98
C ILE A 180 4.33 8.60 1.46
N TYR A 181 3.82 7.68 0.65
CA TYR A 181 3.79 7.84 -0.81
C TYR A 181 3.07 9.13 -1.23
N HIS A 182 1.84 9.35 -0.77
CA HIS A 182 1.10 10.56 -1.14
C HIS A 182 1.75 11.85 -0.60
N ILE A 183 2.46 11.81 0.52
CA ILE A 183 3.21 12.97 1.03
C ILE A 183 4.40 13.30 0.11
N PHE A 184 5.18 12.29 -0.27
CA PHE A 184 6.44 12.47 -1.00
C PHE A 184 6.35 12.32 -2.53
N SER A 185 5.17 12.04 -3.08
CA SER A 185 4.95 11.87 -4.52
C SER A 185 5.37 13.08 -5.37
N CYS A 186 5.39 14.29 -4.78
CA CYS A 186 5.81 15.52 -5.45
C CYS A 186 7.30 15.86 -5.30
N LYS A 187 8.13 15.01 -4.67
CA LYS A 187 9.54 15.33 -4.38
C LYS A 187 10.45 15.20 -5.61
N SER A 188 10.34 14.09 -6.32
CA SER A 188 10.99 13.80 -7.60
C SER A 188 10.35 12.55 -8.21
N GLU A 189 10.60 12.31 -9.50
CA GLU A 189 10.14 11.11 -10.19
C GLU A 189 10.73 9.82 -9.58
N GLU A 190 12.01 9.81 -9.22
CA GLU A 190 12.64 8.66 -8.56
C GLU A 190 12.01 8.34 -7.20
N HIS A 191 11.74 9.38 -6.39
CA HIS A 191 11.06 9.17 -5.10
C HIS A 191 9.62 8.72 -5.30
N TYR A 192 8.93 9.24 -6.31
CA TYR A 192 7.59 8.79 -6.68
C TYR A 192 7.58 7.28 -6.96
N ASP A 193 8.45 6.79 -7.84
CA ASP A 193 8.52 5.36 -8.19
C ASP A 193 8.93 4.49 -7.01
N PHE A 194 9.89 4.96 -6.20
CA PHE A 194 10.33 4.27 -5.00
C PHE A 194 9.19 4.12 -3.99
N PHE A 195 8.54 5.23 -3.59
CA PHE A 195 7.48 5.18 -2.58
C PHE A 195 6.22 4.48 -3.11
N LEU A 196 5.90 4.62 -4.39
CA LEU A 196 4.79 3.88 -5.02
C LEU A 196 5.03 2.36 -4.94
N SER A 197 6.26 1.93 -5.20
CA SER A 197 6.63 0.51 -5.10
C SER A 197 6.57 -0.01 -3.66
N VAL A 198 6.98 0.80 -2.69
CA VAL A 198 6.88 0.48 -1.26
C VAL A 198 5.41 0.43 -0.80
N ASP A 199 4.55 1.30 -1.31
CA ASP A 199 3.11 1.26 -1.04
C ASP A 199 2.48 -0.05 -1.54
N PHE A 200 2.79 -0.44 -2.78
CA PHE A 200 2.38 -1.74 -3.33
C PHE A 200 2.89 -2.93 -2.50
N LEU A 201 4.10 -2.85 -1.95
CA LEU A 201 4.62 -3.87 -1.04
C LEU A 201 3.78 -3.95 0.26
N GLY A 202 3.33 -2.82 0.79
CA GLY A 202 2.41 -2.74 1.93
C GLY A 202 1.07 -3.44 1.66
N ILE A 203 0.52 -3.25 0.45
CA ILE A 203 -0.70 -3.93 -0.01
C ILE A 203 -0.46 -5.45 -0.08
N CYS A 204 0.64 -5.90 -0.70
CA CYS A 204 1.01 -7.32 -0.74
C CYS A 204 1.12 -7.93 0.66
N LEU A 205 1.79 -7.24 1.58
CA LEU A 205 1.97 -7.70 2.96
C LEU A 205 0.62 -7.87 3.68
N SER A 206 -0.30 -6.92 3.49
CA SER A 206 -1.65 -7.01 4.06
C SER A 206 -2.45 -8.17 3.46
N LEU A 207 -2.35 -8.40 2.14
CA LEU A 207 -3.00 -9.55 1.49
C LEU A 207 -2.49 -10.89 2.02
N VAL A 208 -1.18 -11.02 2.27
CA VAL A 208 -0.61 -12.21 2.91
C VAL A 208 -1.20 -12.43 4.29
N ALA A 209 -1.29 -11.38 5.11
CA ALA A 209 -1.85 -11.50 6.46
C ALA A 209 -3.34 -11.88 6.45
N ILE A 210 -4.14 -11.29 5.56
CA ILE A 210 -5.55 -11.67 5.34
C ILE A 210 -5.64 -13.13 4.93
N TYR A 211 -4.82 -13.57 3.99
CA TYR A 211 -4.86 -14.93 3.49
C TYR A 211 -4.48 -15.93 4.58
N ILE A 212 -3.37 -15.71 5.31
CA ILE A 212 -2.92 -16.63 6.37
C ILE A 212 -3.96 -16.73 7.49
N SER A 213 -4.54 -15.60 7.92
CA SER A 213 -5.60 -15.62 8.94
C SER A 213 -6.87 -16.29 8.43
N GLY A 214 -7.30 -16.00 7.19
CA GLY A 214 -8.44 -16.66 6.55
C GLY A 214 -8.28 -18.18 6.46
N MET A 215 -7.12 -18.64 5.99
CA MET A 215 -6.78 -20.06 5.91
C MET A 215 -6.78 -20.76 7.27
N TYR A 216 -6.32 -20.05 8.31
CA TYR A 216 -6.27 -20.58 9.66
C TYR A 216 -7.66 -20.91 10.21
N TYR A 217 -8.61 -20.00 10.01
CA TYR A 217 -9.99 -20.18 10.46
C TYR A 217 -10.82 -21.07 9.52
N ALA A 218 -10.68 -20.92 8.20
CA ALA A 218 -11.44 -21.71 7.21
C ALA A 218 -11.11 -23.20 7.29
N PHE A 219 -9.84 -23.55 7.48
CA PHE A 219 -9.37 -24.94 7.55
C PHE A 219 -8.92 -25.32 8.95
N TRP A 220 -9.60 -24.78 9.97
CA TRP A 220 -9.30 -25.07 11.39
C TRP A 220 -9.17 -26.56 11.67
N CYS A 221 -10.10 -27.33 11.09
CA CYS A 221 -10.24 -28.78 11.22
C CYS A 221 -9.28 -29.59 10.34
N PHE A 222 -8.90 -29.05 9.19
CA PHE A 222 -8.16 -29.76 8.15
C PHE A 222 -6.71 -29.26 8.10
N LYS A 223 -5.90 -29.67 9.08
CA LYS A 223 -4.52 -29.19 9.27
C LYS A 223 -3.63 -29.38 8.04
N THR A 224 -3.74 -30.52 7.35
CA THR A 224 -2.97 -30.80 6.12
C THR A 224 -3.34 -29.83 5.00
N LEU A 225 -4.64 -29.60 4.79
CA LEU A 225 -5.14 -28.73 3.73
C LEU A 225 -4.78 -27.26 4.02
N ARG A 226 -4.94 -26.84 5.28
CA ARG A 226 -4.47 -25.54 5.78
C ARG A 226 -2.99 -25.33 5.47
N LEU A 227 -2.13 -26.29 5.81
CA LEU A 227 -0.69 -26.19 5.57
C LEU A 227 -0.37 -26.07 4.09
N VAL A 228 -0.94 -26.96 3.25
CA VAL A 228 -0.69 -26.99 1.80
C VAL A 228 -1.08 -25.66 1.16
N TYR A 229 -2.30 -25.17 1.38
CA TYR A 229 -2.76 -23.92 0.80
C TYR A 229 -2.03 -22.68 1.34
N SER A 230 -1.68 -22.65 2.64
CA SER A 230 -0.88 -21.55 3.20
C SER A 230 0.53 -21.51 2.61
N VAL A 231 1.20 -22.66 2.41
CA VAL A 231 2.53 -22.71 1.79
C VAL A 231 2.49 -22.28 0.34
N ILE A 232 1.54 -22.79 -0.45
CA ILE A 232 1.39 -22.41 -1.86
C ILE A 232 1.17 -20.89 -1.98
N ALA A 233 0.28 -20.35 -1.14
CA ALA A 233 0.02 -18.91 -1.13
C ALA A 233 1.25 -18.10 -0.73
N LEU A 234 1.97 -18.48 0.34
CA LEU A 234 3.19 -17.78 0.75
C LEU A 234 4.25 -17.77 -0.36
N CYS A 235 4.42 -18.87 -1.08
CA CYS A 235 5.31 -18.91 -2.24
C CYS A 235 4.84 -17.95 -3.34
N MET A 236 3.55 -17.98 -3.68
CA MET A 236 2.95 -17.13 -4.72
C MET A 236 3.04 -15.63 -4.37
N PHE A 237 2.64 -15.24 -3.15
CA PHE A 237 2.77 -13.87 -2.66
C PHE A 237 4.24 -13.45 -2.48
N GLY A 238 5.14 -14.38 -2.13
CA GLY A 238 6.58 -14.12 -2.10
C GLY A 238 7.11 -13.68 -3.46
N LEU A 239 6.73 -14.38 -4.53
CA LEU A 239 7.05 -13.98 -5.90
C LEU A 239 6.40 -12.64 -6.28
N ALA A 240 5.15 -12.42 -5.86
CA ALA A 240 4.45 -11.15 -6.09
C ALA A 240 5.14 -9.96 -5.41
N MET A 241 5.62 -10.13 -4.17
CA MET A 241 6.39 -9.10 -3.46
C MET A 241 7.72 -8.80 -4.14
N MET A 242 8.39 -9.79 -4.72
CA MET A 242 9.62 -9.56 -5.49
C MET A 242 9.38 -8.59 -6.65
N VAL A 243 8.24 -8.72 -7.35
CA VAL A 243 7.85 -7.83 -8.45
C VAL A 243 7.68 -6.37 -7.99
N GLN A 244 7.30 -6.16 -6.73
CA GLN A 244 7.13 -4.82 -6.15
C GLN A 244 8.43 -4.17 -5.68
N ILE A 245 9.57 -4.87 -5.75
CA ILE A 245 10.85 -4.30 -5.30
C ILE A 245 11.24 -3.14 -6.23
N PRO A 246 11.49 -1.92 -5.67
CA PRO A 246 11.82 -0.74 -6.48
C PRO A 246 12.99 -0.96 -7.45
N LYS A 247 13.99 -1.74 -7.03
CA LYS A 247 15.20 -2.04 -7.82
C LYS A 247 14.95 -2.82 -9.11
N LEU A 248 13.81 -3.50 -9.26
CA LEU A 248 13.50 -4.28 -10.46
C LEU A 248 12.85 -3.45 -11.57
N ASN A 249 12.48 -2.20 -11.29
CA ASN A 249 11.90 -1.23 -12.22
C ASN A 249 10.80 -1.81 -13.14
N VAL A 250 9.87 -2.57 -12.53
CA VAL A 250 8.74 -3.18 -13.23
C VAL A 250 7.66 -2.15 -13.53
N SER A 251 6.98 -2.28 -14.69
CA SER A 251 5.90 -1.38 -15.09
C SER A 251 4.72 -1.40 -14.12
N LEU A 252 4.04 -0.26 -13.97
CA LEU A 252 2.87 -0.11 -13.10
C LEU A 252 1.75 -1.11 -13.43
N ASP A 253 1.46 -1.31 -14.72
CA ASP A 253 0.44 -2.25 -15.16
C ASP A 253 0.74 -3.69 -14.73
N ALA A 254 2.02 -4.10 -14.77
CA ALA A 254 2.43 -5.41 -14.32
C ALA A 254 2.32 -5.54 -12.79
N LYS A 255 2.69 -4.49 -12.03
CA LYS A 255 2.52 -4.45 -10.57
C LYS A 255 1.05 -4.64 -10.18
N ILE A 256 0.15 -3.91 -10.83
CA ILE A 256 -1.30 -4.00 -10.61
C ILE A 256 -1.83 -5.38 -11.04
N ALA A 257 -1.43 -5.89 -12.21
CA ALA A 257 -1.88 -7.19 -12.70
C ALA A 257 -1.51 -8.32 -11.73
N VAL A 258 -0.29 -8.31 -11.20
CA VAL A 258 0.15 -9.28 -10.19
C VAL A 258 -0.73 -9.21 -8.94
N LEU A 259 -0.99 -8.01 -8.42
CA LEU A 259 -1.88 -7.85 -7.25
C LEU A 259 -3.30 -8.37 -7.49
N VAL A 260 -3.88 -8.07 -8.65
CA VAL A 260 -5.22 -8.55 -9.03
C VAL A 260 -5.25 -10.08 -9.13
N LEU A 261 -4.22 -10.68 -9.73
CA LEU A 261 -4.10 -12.14 -9.82
C LEU A 261 -3.93 -12.78 -8.43
N CYS A 262 -3.13 -12.18 -7.55
CA CYS A 262 -2.97 -12.63 -6.17
C CYS A 262 -4.28 -12.57 -5.39
N ALA A 263 -5.07 -11.49 -5.55
CA ALA A 263 -6.38 -11.37 -4.92
C ALA A 263 -7.38 -12.40 -5.46
N ALA A 264 -7.39 -12.62 -6.79
CA ALA A 264 -8.26 -13.61 -7.44
C ALA A 264 -7.94 -15.05 -7.02
N TYR A 265 -6.68 -15.35 -6.70
CA TYR A 265 -6.28 -16.67 -6.18
C TYR A 265 -7.02 -17.03 -4.88
N GLY A 266 -7.48 -16.05 -4.11
CA GLY A 266 -8.31 -16.27 -2.91
C GLY A 266 -9.65 -16.96 -3.15
N ILE A 267 -10.06 -17.21 -4.41
CA ILE A 267 -11.27 -17.97 -4.77
C ILE A 267 -11.04 -19.49 -4.74
N ILE A 268 -9.79 -19.94 -4.86
CA ILE A 268 -9.47 -21.37 -5.02
C ILE A 268 -9.58 -22.16 -3.70
N PRO A 269 -8.99 -21.71 -2.58
CA PRO A 269 -9.19 -22.36 -1.28
C PRO A 269 -10.60 -22.11 -0.76
#